data_AF-A0A5E7Q509-F1
#
_entry.id   AF-A0A5E7Q509-F1
#
_cell.length_a   1.000
_cell.length_b   1.000
_cell.length_c   1.000
_cell.angle_alpha   90.00
_cell.angle_beta   90.00
_cell.angle_gamma   90.00
#
_symmetry.space_group_name_H-M   'P 1'
#
loop_
_entity.id
_entity.type
_entity.pdbx_description
1 polymer ?
#
loop_
_entity_poly.entity_id
_entity_poly.type
_entity_poly.pdbx_seq_one_letter_code
_entity_poly.pdbx_strand_id
1 'polypeptide(L)' 'MATSQEDMTVGELVDGEDLEFLKALAAERGVNIPELIKEGIQLVMRRRTRPKPMKGTLQAFRGKD' A
#
# COMPACT_ATOMS: atom_id res chain seq x y z
N MET A 1 3.80 28.75 4.98
CA MET A 1 3.01 28.37 6.17
C MET A 1 3.31 26.91 6.43
N ALA A 2 3.91 26.58 7.57
CA ALA A 2 4.22 25.21 7.93
C ALA A 2 2.91 24.50 8.30
N THR A 3 2.46 23.57 7.47
CA THR A 3 1.35 22.69 7.83
C THR A 3 1.86 21.76 8.92
N SER A 4 1.49 22.06 10.15
CA SER A 4 1.67 21.16 11.29
C SER A 4 1.21 19.78 10.86
N GLN A 5 2.10 18.80 11.03
CA GLN A 5 1.80 17.39 10.87
C GLN A 5 0.93 17.01 12.07
N GLU A 6 -0.32 17.46 12.07
CA GLU A 6 -1.34 17.00 13.01
C GLU A 6 -1.57 15.53 12.70
N ASP A 7 -1.41 14.67 13.71
CA ASP A 7 -1.67 13.25 13.63
C ASP A 7 -3.18 13.04 13.37
N MET A 8 -3.60 13.21 12.11
CA MET A 8 -4.98 13.00 11.70
C MET A 8 -5.40 11.58 12.02
N THR A 9 -6.46 11.43 12.81
CA THR A 9 -6.95 10.10 13.16
C THR A 9 -7.66 9.47 11.96
N VAL A 10 -7.67 8.14 11.85
CA VAL A 10 -8.36 7.45 10.74
C VAL A 10 -9.82 7.90 10.62
N GLY A 11 -10.49 8.14 11.75
CA GLY A 11 -11.88 8.62 11.76
C GLY A 11 -12.09 10.06 11.26
N GLU A 12 -11.03 10.84 11.10
CA GLU A 12 -11.09 12.16 10.46
C GLU A 12 -10.90 12.08 8.94
N LEU A 13 -10.34 10.96 8.45
CA LEU A 13 -10.00 10.76 7.03
C LEU A 13 -11.07 10.00 6.25
N VAL A 14 -11.94 9.25 6.93
CA VAL A 14 -13.01 8.46 6.34
C VAL A 14 -14.33 8.76 7.02
N ASP A 15 -15.42 8.65 6.27
CA ASP A 15 -16.76 8.81 6.81
C ASP A 15 -17.17 7.60 7.68
N GLY A 16 -18.34 7.71 8.34
CA GLY A 16 -18.80 6.71 9.29
C GLY A 16 -19.05 5.34 8.65
N GLU A 17 -19.57 5.31 7.43
CA GLU A 17 -19.86 4.07 6.70
C GLU A 17 -18.57 3.37 6.26
N ASP A 18 -17.59 4.11 5.73
CA ASP A 18 -16.28 3.57 5.37
C ASP A 18 -15.55 3.02 6.60
N LEU A 19 -15.69 3.68 7.75
CA LEU A 19 -15.05 3.23 8.98
C LEU A 19 -15.68 1.94 9.54
N GLU A 20 -16.99 1.75 9.41
CA GLU A 20 -17.66 0.49 9.73
C GLU A 20 -17.23 -0.63 8.78
N PHE A 21 -17.12 -0.33 7.49
CA PHE A 21 -16.60 -1.26 6.50
C PHE A 21 -15.16 -1.70 6.84
N LEU A 22 -14.28 -0.75 7.18
CA LEU A 22 -12.89 -1.06 7.57
C LEU A 22 -12.83 -1.91 8.84
N LYS A 23 -13.69 -1.66 9.83
CA LYS A 23 -13.81 -2.50 11.03
C LYS A 23 -14.22 -3.93 10.70
N ALA A 24 -15.25 -4.10 9.87
CA ALA A 24 -15.72 -5.41 9.47
C ALA A 24 -14.64 -6.19 8.70
N LEU A 25 -13.96 -5.53 7.77
CA LEU A 25 -12.89 -6.15 6.97
C LEU A 25 -11.66 -6.49 7.81
N ALA A 26 -11.29 -5.65 8.77
CA ALA A 26 -10.22 -5.92 9.72
C ALA A 26 -10.53 -7.14 10.59
N ALA A 27 -11.79 -7.24 11.07
CA ALA A 27 -12.26 -8.39 11.84
C ALA A 27 -12.26 -9.69 11.03
N GLU A 28 -12.72 -9.66 9.77
CA GLU A 28 -12.70 -10.81 8.86
C GLU A 28 -11.29 -11.35 8.64
N ARG A 29 -10.30 -10.44 8.51
CA ARG A 29 -8.90 -10.79 8.25
C ARG A 29 -8.08 -11.05 9.51
N GLY A 30 -8.65 -10.81 10.70
CA GLY A 30 -7.95 -10.97 11.97
C GLY A 30 -6.78 -9.99 12.16
N VAL A 31 -6.85 -8.80 11.55
CA VAL A 31 -5.82 -7.75 11.65
C VAL A 31 -6.40 -6.48 12.28
N ASN A 32 -5.54 -5.57 12.73
CA ASN A 32 -5.99 -4.26 13.20
C ASN A 32 -6.23 -3.30 12.02
N ILE A 33 -7.03 -2.25 12.24
CA ILE A 33 -7.38 -1.26 11.20
C ILE A 33 -6.15 -0.51 10.65
N PRO A 34 -5.21 0.00 11.48
CA PRO A 34 -4.00 0.65 10.97
C PRO A 34 -3.17 -0.23 10.02
N GLU A 35 -3.06 -1.52 10.31
CA GLU A 35 -2.34 -2.51 9.52
C GLU A 35 -3.05 -2.79 8.20
N LEU A 36 -4.38 -2.93 8.22
CA LEU A 36 -5.20 -3.03 7.02
C LEU A 36 -5.03 -1.81 6.10
N ILE A 37 -5.05 -0.60 6.66
CA ILE A 37 -4.84 0.65 5.90
C ILE A 37 -3.45 0.69 5.29
N LYS A 38 -2.43 0.34 6.07
CA LYS A 38 -1.04 0.26 5.62
C LYS A 38 -0.90 -0.70 4.43
N GLU A 39 -1.49 -1.88 4.50
CA GLU A 39 -1.49 -2.85 3.40
C GLU A 39 -2.18 -2.30 2.14
N GLY A 40 -3.33 -1.64 2.32
CA GLY A 40 -4.06 -0.99 1.22
C GLY A 40 -3.22 0.07 0.51
N ILE A 41 -2.58 0.96 1.27
CA ILE A 41 -1.69 2.00 0.71
C ILE A 41 -0.51 1.36 -0.03
N GLN A 42 0.13 0.35 0.58
CA GLN A 42 1.24 -0.37 -0.05
C GLN A 42 0.82 -1.04 -1.35
N LEU A 43 -0.37 -1.63 -1.42
CA LEU A 43 -0.89 -2.24 -2.63
C LEU A 43 -1.09 -1.21 -3.75
N VAL A 44 -1.68 -0.06 -3.43
CA VAL A 44 -1.89 1.04 -4.40
C VAL A 44 -0.55 1.56 -4.89
N MET A 45 0.39 1.83 -3.98
CA MET A 45 1.74 2.27 -4.34
C MET A 45 2.44 1.26 -5.23
N ARG A 46 2.45 -0.02 -4.84
CA ARG A 46 3.05 -1.10 -5.62
C ARG A 46 2.45 -1.18 -7.02
N ARG A 47 1.13 -1.06 -7.16
CA ARG A 47 0.46 -1.05 -8.47
C ARG A 47 0.90 0.13 -9.35
N ARG A 48 1.11 1.31 -8.75
CA ARG A 48 1.53 2.52 -9.47
C ARG A 48 3.01 2.55 -9.82
N THR A 49 3.87 2.04 -8.93
CA THR A 49 5.32 2.17 -9.04
C THR A 49 6.00 0.92 -9.59
N ARG A 50 5.29 -0.21 -9.72
CA ARG A 50 5.86 -1.44 -10.26
C ARG A 50 6.46 -1.16 -11.65
N PRO A 51 7.78 -1.41 -11.84
CA PRO A 51 8.40 -1.27 -13.14
C PRO A 51 7.70 -2.17 -14.14
N LYS A 52 7.35 -1.61 -15.30
CA LYS A 52 6.78 -2.40 -16.39
C LYS A 52 7.89 -3.29 -16.96
N PRO A 53 7.63 -4.58 -17.19
CA PRO A 53 8.62 -5.45 -17.81
C PRO A 53 8.94 -4.90 -19.20
N MET A 54 10.21 -4.59 -19.44
CA MET A 54 10.72 -4.21 -20.74
C MET A 54 11.23 -5.46 -21.45
N LYS A 55 10.90 -5.62 -22.73
CA LYS A 55 11.48 -6.69 -23.55
C LYS A 55 12.94 -6.32 -23.81
N GLY A 56 13.86 -7.24 -23.50
CA GLY A 56 15.28 -7.10 -23.75
C GLY A 56 15.94 -8.47 -23.81
N THR A 57 17.05 -8.55 -24.54
CA THR A 57 17.83 -9.78 -24.67
C THR A 57 18.89 -9.79 -23.57
N LEU A 58 18.81 -10.74 -22.64
CA LEU A 58 19.88 -10.98 -21.66
C LEU A 58 21.08 -11.61 -22.38
N GLN A 59 22.19 -10.89 -22.49
CA GLN A 59 23.43 -11.47 -23.00
C GLN A 59 24.08 -12.31 -21.91
N ALA A 60 24.24 -13.61 -22.15
CA ALA A 60 24.97 -14.48 -21.24
C ALA A 60 26.45 -14.09 -21.21
N PHE A 61 27.03 -14.01 -20.01
CA PHE A 61 28.48 -13.90 -19.86
C PHE A 61 29.10 -15.17 -20.43
N ARG A 62 30.02 -15.02 -21.39
CA ARG A 62 30.83 -16.15 -21.83
C ARG A 62 31.77 -16.52 -20.68
N GLY A 63 31.57 -17.70 -20.10
CA GLY A 63 32.56 -18.32 -19.22
C GLY A 63 33.88 -18.42 -19.98
N LYS A 64 34.95 -17.96 -19.34
CA LYS A 64 36.30 -18.09 -19.88
C LYS A 64 36.78 -19.50 -19.49
N ASP A 65 36.70 -20.43 -20.44
CA ASP A 65 37.45 -21.68 -20.37
C ASP A 65 38.95 -21.40 -20.45
#